data_AF-A0A239D5F1-F1
#
_entry.id   AF-A0A239D5F1-F1
#
_cell.length_a   1.000
_cell.length_b   1.000
_cell.length_c   1.000
_cell.angle_alpha   90.00
_cell.angle_beta   90.00
_cell.angle_gamma   90.00
#
_symmetry.space_group_name_H-M   'P 1'
#
loop_
_entity.id
_entity.type
_entity.pdbx_description
1 polymer ?
#
loop_
_entity_poly.entity_id
_entity_poly.type
_entity_poly.pdbx_seq_one_letter_code
_entity_poly.pdbx_strand_id
1 'polypeptide(L)'
;MKKVALRLHALLPHQYDDRMVLASTVDAWGRTLWLLCPDGDLEPCPYGPSRPRPRRYPYDALLVVSDAGRIQERFLRDLRAVPHRMDALPNGRLVLECSGAVDQQNALIYGRDGRMRRTFALGRAVEFMMADRRNNLWSAYGDEGVYSDPISAAGLVRWDSGGNQRWGYSARQGVEYIDTVYAFNVADDVAWAMYYPTFPLLEVQANGRVHVRKNPVGRFRGMAIQGDRILMLGGGPRDRQDRLHLCFVTDDEVTVVAEAELTMPNGAPLKRYARPVGRGRFLYLHGKSTRQWYVLDTQVVGRPGRP
;
A
#
# COMPACT_ATOMS: atom_id res chain seq x y z
N MET A 1 -3.14 26.35 -11.03
CA MET A 1 -2.60 25.54 -9.90
C MET A 1 -1.16 25.16 -10.21
N LYS A 2 -0.26 25.11 -9.23
CA LYS A 2 1.15 24.69 -9.42
C LYS A 2 1.18 23.25 -9.93
N LYS A 3 2.05 22.91 -10.89
CA LYS A 3 2.25 21.53 -11.35
C LYS A 3 3.44 20.90 -10.63
N VAL A 4 3.31 19.63 -10.26
CA VAL A 4 4.36 18.84 -9.61
C VAL A 4 4.50 17.53 -10.36
N ALA A 5 5.70 17.26 -10.86
CA ALA A 5 5.98 16.05 -11.61
C ALA A 5 6.41 14.90 -10.69
N LEU A 6 5.91 13.71 -10.99
CA LEU A 6 6.45 12.45 -10.45
C LEU A 6 7.92 12.27 -10.84
N ARG A 7 8.69 11.61 -9.98
CA ARG A 7 10.05 11.17 -10.28
C ARG A 7 10.09 9.66 -10.42
N LEU A 8 10.86 9.14 -11.38
CA LEU A 8 11.10 7.71 -11.46
C LEU A 8 11.77 7.25 -10.17
N HIS A 9 11.18 6.24 -9.52
CA HIS A 9 11.74 5.62 -8.32
C HIS A 9 12.51 4.36 -8.69
N ALA A 10 11.88 3.47 -9.46
CA ALA A 10 12.48 2.22 -9.88
C ALA A 10 11.83 1.70 -11.17
N LEU A 11 12.63 0.97 -11.95
CA LEU A 11 12.21 0.22 -13.12
C LEU A 11 12.80 -1.19 -13.00
N LEU A 12 11.96 -2.20 -13.18
CA LEU A 12 12.42 -3.58 -13.22
C LEU A 12 13.41 -3.76 -14.40
N PRO A 13 14.62 -4.31 -14.17
CA PRO A 13 15.60 -4.49 -15.23
C PRO A 13 15.09 -5.34 -16.41
N HIS A 14 15.57 -5.01 -17.62
CA HIS A 14 15.16 -5.66 -18.87
C HIS A 14 15.44 -7.17 -18.93
N GLN A 15 16.40 -7.66 -18.14
CA GLN A 15 16.69 -9.11 -18.05
C GLN A 15 15.52 -9.94 -17.49
N TYR A 16 14.46 -9.30 -17.00
CA TYR A 16 13.24 -9.95 -16.54
C TYR A 16 12.04 -9.68 -17.46
N ASP A 17 12.25 -9.19 -18.69
CA ASP A 17 11.18 -8.87 -19.65
C ASP A 17 10.38 -10.10 -20.10
N ASP A 18 10.97 -11.28 -20.01
CA ASP A 18 10.34 -12.59 -20.25
C ASP A 18 9.46 -13.09 -19.09
N ARG A 19 9.56 -12.48 -17.90
CA ARG A 19 8.84 -12.94 -16.70
C ARG A 19 7.58 -12.13 -16.42
N MET A 20 6.60 -12.77 -15.80
CA MET A 20 5.36 -12.11 -15.41
C MET A 20 5.43 -11.55 -13.99
N VAL A 21 5.12 -10.27 -13.81
CA VAL A 21 5.03 -9.64 -12.49
C VAL A 21 3.70 -10.03 -11.84
N LEU A 22 3.73 -10.88 -10.82
CA LEU A 22 2.53 -11.30 -10.07
C LEU A 22 2.07 -10.23 -9.08
N ALA A 23 3.02 -9.65 -8.36
CA ALA A 23 2.79 -8.59 -7.38
C ALA A 23 4.03 -7.70 -7.29
N SER A 24 3.84 -6.47 -6.82
CA SER A 24 4.94 -5.55 -6.56
C SER A 24 4.55 -4.50 -5.53
N THR A 25 5.52 -3.99 -4.79
CA THR A 25 5.31 -2.93 -3.79
C THR A 25 6.60 -2.14 -3.57
N VAL A 26 6.48 -1.03 -2.82
CA VAL A 26 7.62 -0.39 -2.16
C VAL A 26 7.51 -0.64 -0.66
N ASP A 27 8.53 -1.25 -0.08
CA ASP A 27 8.51 -1.68 1.32
C ASP A 27 8.80 -0.54 2.31
N ALA A 28 8.78 -0.86 3.61
CA ALA A 28 9.05 0.11 4.66
C ALA A 28 10.45 0.74 4.58
N TRP A 29 11.42 0.13 3.89
CA TRP A 29 12.77 0.67 3.70
C TRP A 29 12.92 1.49 2.42
N GLY A 30 11.85 1.63 1.62
CA GLY A 30 11.90 2.33 0.34
C GLY A 30 12.51 1.48 -0.78
N ARG A 31 12.60 0.16 -0.59
CA ARG A 31 13.06 -0.77 -1.62
C ARG A 31 11.88 -1.18 -2.48
N THR A 32 12.09 -1.31 -3.78
CA THR A 32 11.06 -1.83 -4.67
C THR A 32 11.16 -3.34 -4.76
N LEU A 33 10.04 -4.03 -4.56
CA LEU A 33 9.95 -5.47 -4.65
C LEU A 33 9.07 -5.85 -5.84
N TRP A 34 9.52 -6.79 -6.66
CA TRP A 34 8.71 -7.48 -7.66
C TRP A 34 8.76 -8.98 -7.44
N LEU A 35 7.60 -9.61 -7.42
CA LEU A 35 7.50 -11.05 -7.37
C LEU A 35 7.12 -11.56 -8.75
N LEU A 36 8.04 -12.31 -9.34
CA LEU A 36 7.99 -12.72 -10.73
C LEU A 36 7.66 -14.21 -10.83
N CYS A 37 6.77 -14.56 -11.74
CA CYS A 37 6.55 -15.93 -12.18
C CYS A 37 7.39 -16.19 -13.44
N PRO A 38 8.26 -17.21 -13.45
CA PRO A 38 8.97 -17.62 -14.66
C PRO A 38 8.01 -18.09 -15.76
N ASP A 39 7.01 -18.89 -15.38
CA ASP A 39 6.08 -19.55 -16.31
C ASP A 39 4.62 -19.19 -15.99
N GLY A 40 4.16 -18.07 -16.53
CA GLY A 40 2.79 -17.60 -16.37
C GLY A 40 2.12 -17.22 -17.68
N ASP A 41 0.80 -17.04 -17.62
CA ASP A 41 -0.03 -16.46 -18.68
C ASP A 41 -0.93 -15.34 -18.13
N LEU A 42 -1.43 -14.49 -19.02
CA LEU A 42 -2.46 -13.51 -18.70
C LEU A 42 -3.83 -14.15 -18.84
N GLU A 43 -4.49 -14.38 -17.70
CA GLU A 43 -5.87 -14.85 -17.69
C GLU A 43 -6.85 -13.68 -17.77
N PRO A 44 -7.84 -13.72 -18.68
CA PRO A 44 -8.92 -12.74 -18.71
C PRO A 44 -9.66 -12.67 -17.37
N CYS A 45 -9.93 -11.45 -16.90
CA CYS A 45 -10.77 -11.24 -15.74
C CYS A 45 -12.12 -10.67 -16.20
N PRO A 46 -13.27 -11.24 -15.80
CA PRO A 46 -14.59 -10.72 -16.18
C PRO A 46 -14.79 -9.25 -15.78
N TYR A 47 -14.13 -8.84 -14.68
CA TYR A 47 -14.18 -7.49 -14.14
C TYR A 47 -12.76 -6.92 -14.02
N GLY A 48 -12.31 -6.19 -15.04
CA GLY A 48 -11.04 -5.46 -15.04
C GLY A 48 -9.98 -6.05 -15.98
N PRO A 49 -8.71 -5.63 -15.83
CA PRO A 49 -7.64 -6.10 -16.71
C PRO A 49 -7.32 -7.58 -16.45
N SER A 50 -6.80 -8.25 -17.48
CA SER A 50 -6.26 -9.61 -17.36
C SER A 50 -5.22 -9.68 -16.24
N ARG A 51 -5.23 -10.78 -15.49
CA ARG A 51 -4.36 -10.96 -14.34
C ARG A 51 -3.27 -11.99 -14.63
N PRO A 52 -2.04 -11.74 -14.16
CA PRO A 52 -0.95 -12.68 -14.32
C PRO A 52 -1.18 -13.91 -13.43
N ARG A 53 -1.06 -15.10 -14.01
CA ARG A 53 -1.27 -16.38 -13.31
C ARG A 53 -0.19 -17.39 -13.69
N PRO A 54 0.31 -18.19 -12.73
CA PRO A 54 1.22 -19.28 -13.04
C PRO A 54 0.48 -20.37 -13.82
N ARG A 55 1.17 -21.04 -14.75
CA ARG A 55 0.58 -22.14 -15.53
C ARG A 55 0.33 -23.41 -14.73
N ARG A 56 1.04 -23.60 -13.61
CA ARG A 56 1.01 -24.80 -12.78
C ARG A 56 1.13 -24.45 -11.30
N TYR A 57 0.61 -25.32 -10.45
CA TYR A 57 0.77 -25.25 -9.00
C TYR A 57 1.28 -26.60 -8.45
N PRO A 58 2.10 -26.59 -7.39
CA PRO A 58 2.80 -25.42 -6.86
C PRO A 58 3.81 -24.86 -7.89
N TYR A 59 4.26 -23.61 -7.68
CA TYR A 59 5.26 -22.96 -8.52
C TYR A 59 6.30 -22.24 -7.67
N ASP A 60 7.47 -22.03 -8.24
CA ASP A 60 8.51 -21.18 -7.67
C ASP A 60 8.39 -19.77 -8.24
N ALA A 61 8.59 -18.77 -7.39
CA ALA A 61 8.57 -17.37 -7.78
C ALA A 61 9.92 -16.71 -7.51
N LEU A 62 10.35 -15.80 -8.38
CA LEU A 62 11.55 -14.99 -8.18
C LEU A 62 11.17 -13.66 -7.57
N LEU A 63 11.58 -13.41 -6.32
CA LEU A 63 11.56 -12.08 -5.72
C LEU A 63 12.79 -11.30 -6.18
N VAL A 64 12.55 -10.19 -6.86
CA VAL A 64 13.57 -9.19 -7.23
C VAL A 64 13.38 -7.98 -6.31
N VAL A 65 14.43 -7.62 -5.58
CA VAL A 65 14.46 -6.44 -4.70
C VAL A 65 15.45 -5.43 -5.28
N SER A 66 14.97 -4.22 -5.57
CA SER A 66 15.82 -3.09 -5.95
C SER A 66 15.93 -2.10 -4.80
N ASP A 67 17.16 -1.83 -4.40
CA ASP A 67 17.53 -0.90 -3.35
C ASP A 67 18.53 0.10 -3.90
N ALA A 68 18.07 1.31 -4.21
CA ALA A 68 18.86 2.36 -4.88
C ALA A 68 19.60 1.85 -6.15
N GLY A 69 18.95 0.98 -6.93
CA GLY A 69 19.51 0.39 -8.14
C GLY A 69 20.32 -0.88 -7.93
N ARG A 70 20.69 -1.23 -6.69
CA ARG A 70 21.27 -2.55 -6.37
C ARG A 70 20.18 -3.60 -6.40
N ILE A 71 20.39 -4.64 -7.21
CA ILE A 71 19.46 -5.75 -7.36
C ILE A 71 19.85 -6.91 -6.46
N GLN A 72 18.86 -7.49 -5.79
CA GLN A 72 18.97 -8.74 -5.06
C GLN A 72 17.87 -9.70 -5.50
N GLU A 73 18.22 -10.96 -5.66
CA GLU A 73 17.32 -12.01 -6.09
C GLU A 73 17.10 -13.04 -4.99
N ARG A 74 15.88 -13.56 -4.91
CA ARG A 74 15.55 -14.68 -4.05
C ARG A 74 14.42 -15.50 -4.63
N PHE A 75 14.61 -16.81 -4.73
CA PHE A 75 13.52 -17.72 -5.05
C PHE A 75 12.63 -17.95 -3.82
N LEU A 76 11.32 -17.85 -3.99
CA LEU A 76 10.32 -18.39 -3.08
C LEU A 76 9.86 -19.74 -3.64
N ARG A 77 9.85 -20.76 -2.78
CA ARG A 77 9.56 -22.14 -3.17
C ARG A 77 8.13 -22.54 -2.85
N ASP A 78 7.57 -23.41 -3.67
CA ASP A 78 6.31 -24.12 -3.39
C ASP A 78 5.09 -23.20 -3.16
N LEU A 79 4.96 -22.09 -3.91
CA LEU A 79 3.77 -21.25 -3.84
C LEU A 79 2.56 -22.02 -4.40
N ARG A 80 1.51 -22.11 -3.59
CA ARG A 80 0.25 -22.80 -3.93
C ARG A 80 -0.89 -21.86 -4.30
N ALA A 81 -0.66 -20.56 -4.20
CA ALA A 81 -1.64 -19.53 -4.48
C ALA A 81 -0.95 -18.31 -5.12
N VAL A 82 -1.74 -17.45 -5.77
CA VAL A 82 -1.22 -16.23 -6.41
C VAL A 82 -1.34 -15.08 -5.43
N PRO A 83 -0.24 -14.37 -5.12
CA PRO A 83 -0.30 -13.20 -4.26
C PRO A 83 -1.00 -12.04 -4.96
N HIS A 84 -1.91 -11.39 -4.23
CA HIS A 84 -2.46 -10.08 -4.56
C HIS A 84 -1.58 -8.95 -4.01
N ARG A 85 -1.01 -9.15 -2.82
CA ARG A 85 -0.16 -8.18 -2.15
C ARG A 85 1.03 -8.87 -1.52
N MET A 86 2.07 -8.07 -1.31
CA MET A 86 3.23 -8.50 -0.53
C MET A 86 3.85 -7.33 0.19
N ASP A 87 4.64 -7.64 1.23
CA ASP A 87 5.54 -6.68 1.84
C ASP A 87 6.74 -7.36 2.50
N ALA A 88 7.83 -6.61 2.66
CA ALA A 88 9.00 -7.08 3.39
C ALA A 88 8.75 -6.99 4.89
N LEU A 89 9.11 -8.06 5.60
CA LEU A 89 9.17 -8.08 7.06
C LEU A 89 10.63 -7.96 7.52
N PRO A 90 10.88 -7.53 8.77
CA PRO A 90 12.24 -7.49 9.31
C PRO A 90 12.94 -8.86 9.26
N ASN A 91 14.28 -8.81 9.28
CA ASN A 91 15.18 -9.98 9.16
C ASN A 91 15.08 -10.70 7.80
N GLY A 92 14.73 -9.96 6.75
CA GLY A 92 14.67 -10.47 5.38
C GLY A 92 13.50 -11.44 5.15
N ARG A 93 12.46 -11.42 5.98
CA ARG A 93 11.25 -12.19 5.75
C ARG A 93 10.32 -11.47 4.76
N LEU A 94 9.33 -12.17 4.26
CA LEU A 94 8.32 -11.62 3.35
C LEU A 94 6.94 -12.09 3.79
N VAL A 95 5.94 -11.22 3.72
CA VAL A 95 4.54 -11.59 3.84
C VAL A 95 3.86 -11.48 2.49
N LEU A 96 3.03 -12.46 2.15
CA LEU A 96 2.18 -12.49 0.97
C LEU A 96 0.72 -12.58 1.43
N GLU A 97 -0.16 -11.85 0.77
CA GLU A 97 -1.61 -12.07 0.83
C GLU A 97 -2.06 -12.61 -0.53
N CYS A 98 -2.76 -13.74 -0.54
CA CYS A 98 -3.02 -14.55 -1.72
C CYS A 98 -4.51 -14.79 -1.99
N SER A 99 -4.83 -14.93 -3.28
CA SER A 99 -6.16 -15.34 -3.76
C SER A 99 -6.42 -16.82 -3.44
N GLY A 100 -7.61 -17.16 -2.91
CA GLY A 100 -8.04 -18.56 -2.81
C GLY A 100 -7.42 -19.32 -1.65
N ALA A 101 -7.59 -18.82 -0.44
CA ALA A 101 -7.19 -19.50 0.78
C ALA A 101 -7.91 -20.84 0.95
N VAL A 102 -7.14 -21.93 1.07
CA VAL A 102 -7.63 -23.14 1.71
C VAL A 102 -7.90 -22.78 3.18
N ASP A 103 -9.09 -23.12 3.70
CA ASP A 103 -9.49 -22.89 5.10
C ASP A 103 -9.36 -21.44 5.60
N GLN A 104 -9.65 -20.45 4.75
CA GLN A 104 -9.63 -19.01 5.09
C GLN A 104 -8.24 -18.42 5.46
N GLN A 105 -7.15 -19.20 5.34
CA GLN A 105 -5.78 -18.72 5.51
C GLN A 105 -5.22 -18.09 4.23
N ASN A 106 -5.41 -16.79 4.07
CA ASN A 106 -4.99 -16.04 2.88
C ASN A 106 -3.63 -15.34 3.01
N ALA A 107 -2.93 -15.43 4.15
CA ALA A 107 -1.61 -14.85 4.31
C ALA A 107 -0.52 -15.89 4.56
N LEU A 108 0.65 -15.69 3.96
CA LEU A 108 1.82 -16.56 4.09
C LEU A 108 3.05 -15.74 4.48
N ILE A 109 3.86 -16.27 5.40
CA ILE A 109 5.16 -15.71 5.77
C ILE A 109 6.26 -16.60 5.23
N TYR A 110 7.16 -16.02 4.45
CA TYR A 110 8.35 -16.65 3.91
C TYR A 110 9.61 -16.21 4.66
N GLY A 111 10.50 -17.17 4.87
CA GLY A 111 11.84 -16.94 5.42
C GLY A 111 12.80 -16.33 4.40
N ARG A 112 13.96 -15.88 4.89
CA ARG A 112 15.04 -15.37 4.04
C ARG A 112 15.59 -16.39 3.05
N ASP A 113 15.43 -17.68 3.36
CA ASP A 113 15.83 -18.82 2.55
C ASP A 113 14.79 -19.23 1.49
N GLY A 114 13.71 -18.45 1.34
CA GLY A 114 12.71 -18.70 0.31
C GLY A 114 11.69 -19.78 0.66
N ARG A 115 11.71 -20.31 1.89
CA ARG A 115 10.75 -21.33 2.34
C ARG A 115 9.62 -20.70 3.16
N MET A 116 8.41 -21.23 2.98
CA MET A 116 7.25 -20.85 3.78
C MET A 116 7.46 -21.25 5.25
N ARG A 117 7.08 -20.38 6.17
CA ARG A 117 7.24 -20.55 7.62
C ARG A 117 5.91 -20.60 8.35
N ARG A 118 4.91 -19.89 7.86
CA ARG A 118 3.60 -19.81 8.49
C ARG A 118 2.54 -19.41 7.48
N THR A 119 1.34 -19.91 7.69
CA THR A 119 0.09 -19.44 7.08
C THR A 119 -0.84 -18.94 8.17
N PHE A 120 -1.68 -17.95 7.86
CA PHE A 120 -2.67 -17.42 8.79
C PHE A 120 -3.81 -16.71 8.05
N ALA A 121 -4.94 -16.52 8.73
CA ALA A 121 -6.05 -15.73 8.22
C ALA A 121 -5.76 -14.24 8.46
N LEU A 122 -5.75 -13.47 7.37
CA LEU A 122 -5.68 -12.00 7.38
C LEU A 122 -7.06 -11.36 7.22
N GLY A 123 -8.14 -12.14 7.11
CA GLY A 123 -9.50 -11.67 6.87
C GLY A 123 -9.87 -11.53 5.39
N ARG A 124 -11.01 -10.91 5.09
CA ARG A 124 -11.60 -10.77 3.75
C ARG A 124 -11.62 -9.29 3.31
N ALA A 125 -11.70 -9.05 2.01
CA ALA A 125 -11.69 -7.70 1.42
C ALA A 125 -10.52 -6.83 1.92
N VAL A 126 -9.33 -7.41 1.97
CA VAL A 126 -8.09 -6.67 2.31
C VAL A 126 -7.90 -5.59 1.24
N GLU A 127 -7.88 -4.33 1.64
CA GLU A 127 -7.60 -3.18 0.79
C GLU A 127 -6.11 -2.83 0.81
N PHE A 128 -5.51 -2.88 2.01
CA PHE A 128 -4.09 -2.64 2.25
C PHE A 128 -3.48 -3.70 3.16
N MET A 129 -2.22 -4.05 2.89
CA MET A 129 -1.37 -4.85 3.76
C MET A 129 0.03 -4.23 3.73
N MET A 130 0.49 -3.71 4.87
CA MET A 130 1.75 -2.96 4.97
C MET A 130 2.48 -3.28 6.27
N ALA A 131 3.72 -3.74 6.15
CA ALA A 131 4.64 -3.93 7.25
C ALA A 131 5.35 -2.62 7.60
N ASP A 132 5.79 -2.51 8.86
CA ASP A 132 6.68 -1.45 9.30
C ASP A 132 8.07 -1.99 9.69
N ARG A 133 8.97 -1.09 10.07
CA ARG A 133 10.35 -1.45 10.45
C ARG A 133 10.44 -2.03 11.86
N ARG A 134 9.38 -1.94 12.67
CA ARG A 134 9.33 -2.29 14.09
C ARG A 134 8.56 -3.59 14.35
N ASN A 135 8.61 -4.50 13.38
CA ASN A 135 7.99 -5.83 13.46
C ASN A 135 6.46 -5.82 13.57
N ASN A 136 5.78 -4.77 13.12
CA ASN A 136 4.34 -4.84 12.92
C ASN A 136 3.99 -5.07 11.46
N LEU A 137 2.84 -5.70 11.27
CA LEU A 137 2.12 -5.77 10.02
C LEU A 137 0.76 -5.11 10.24
N TRP A 138 0.29 -4.34 9.28
CA TRP A 138 -0.99 -3.65 9.33
C TRP A 138 -1.84 -4.10 8.15
N SER A 139 -3.12 -4.39 8.41
CA SER A 139 -4.11 -4.66 7.37
C SER A 139 -5.30 -3.74 7.52
N ALA A 140 -5.81 -3.24 6.40
CA ALA A 140 -6.98 -2.39 6.33
C ALA A 140 -7.95 -2.94 5.30
N TYR A 141 -9.26 -2.78 5.56
CA TYR A 141 -10.31 -3.54 4.89
C TYR A 141 -11.34 -2.64 4.21
N GLY A 142 -12.06 -3.23 3.26
CA GLY A 142 -13.28 -2.70 2.67
C GLY A 142 -14.55 -3.24 3.33
N ASP A 143 -15.67 -2.62 3.01
CA ASP A 143 -17.00 -2.92 3.55
C ASP A 143 -17.37 -4.40 3.40
N GLU A 144 -17.06 -5.02 2.26
CA GLU A 144 -17.40 -6.43 2.05
C GLU A 144 -16.73 -7.34 3.08
N GLY A 145 -15.56 -6.96 3.60
CA GLY A 145 -14.87 -7.64 4.69
C GLY A 145 -15.43 -7.23 6.05
N VAL A 146 -15.55 -5.92 6.30
CA VAL A 146 -16.03 -5.37 7.57
C VAL A 146 -17.39 -5.96 7.98
N TYR A 147 -18.31 -6.12 7.03
CA TYR A 147 -19.64 -6.64 7.31
C TYR A 147 -19.76 -8.17 7.30
N SER A 148 -18.72 -8.92 6.90
CA SER A 148 -18.83 -10.38 6.71
C SER A 148 -17.75 -11.23 7.38
N ASP A 149 -16.68 -10.64 7.92
CA ASP A 149 -15.52 -11.37 8.43
C ASP A 149 -15.09 -10.85 9.81
N PRO A 150 -14.98 -11.70 10.85
CA PRO A 150 -14.66 -11.27 12.21
C PRO A 150 -13.32 -10.56 12.39
N ILE A 151 -12.31 -10.91 11.58
CA ILE A 151 -11.01 -10.23 11.61
C ILE A 151 -11.17 -8.84 10.98
N SER A 152 -11.84 -8.80 9.84
CA SER A 152 -12.00 -7.61 9.01
C SER A 152 -13.00 -6.61 9.61
N ALA A 153 -13.89 -7.05 10.49
CA ALA A 153 -14.90 -6.22 11.18
C ALA A 153 -14.31 -5.02 11.92
N ALA A 154 -13.04 -5.08 12.31
CA ALA A 154 -12.35 -3.92 12.89
C ALA A 154 -12.04 -2.83 11.86
N GLY A 155 -12.01 -3.14 10.55
CA GLY A 155 -11.65 -2.23 9.46
C GLY A 155 -10.16 -1.86 9.38
N LEU A 156 -9.44 -1.88 10.50
CA LEU A 156 -7.99 -1.76 10.60
C LEU A 156 -7.45 -2.65 11.72
N VAL A 157 -6.47 -3.50 11.40
CA VAL A 157 -5.89 -4.48 12.32
C VAL A 157 -4.37 -4.39 12.31
N ARG A 158 -3.76 -4.51 13.50
CA ARG A 158 -2.31 -4.65 13.67
C ARG A 158 -1.97 -6.07 14.10
N TRP A 159 -0.95 -6.61 13.48
CA TRP A 159 -0.35 -7.90 13.73
C TRP A 159 1.11 -7.71 14.14
N ASP A 160 1.67 -8.71 14.81
CA ASP A 160 3.12 -8.82 14.83
C ASP A 160 3.65 -9.41 13.51
N SER A 161 4.97 -9.34 13.31
CA SER A 161 5.66 -9.92 12.16
C SER A 161 5.64 -11.45 12.11
N GLY A 162 5.08 -12.12 13.13
CA GLY A 162 4.76 -13.53 13.12
C GLY A 162 3.36 -13.81 12.55
N GLY A 163 2.54 -12.78 12.34
CA GLY A 163 1.15 -12.88 11.89
C GLY A 163 0.17 -13.21 13.02
N ASN A 164 0.49 -12.88 14.26
CA ASN A 164 -0.48 -12.93 15.37
C ASN A 164 -1.16 -11.57 15.48
N GLN A 165 -2.48 -11.55 15.57
CA GLN A 165 -3.24 -10.32 15.79
C GLN A 165 -2.88 -9.75 17.17
N ARG A 166 -2.58 -8.44 17.21
CA ARG A 166 -2.18 -7.74 18.44
C ARG A 166 -3.14 -6.62 18.81
N TRP A 167 -3.87 -6.09 17.85
CA TRP A 167 -4.82 -5.00 18.05
C TRP A 167 -5.80 -4.93 16.87
N GLY A 168 -7.04 -4.53 17.11
CA GLY A 168 -8.01 -4.15 16.08
C GLY A 168 -8.68 -2.84 16.48
N TYR A 169 -9.00 -2.01 15.48
CA TYR A 169 -9.72 -0.77 15.73
C TYR A 169 -11.09 -1.04 16.35
N SER A 170 -11.44 -0.19 17.31
CA SER A 170 -12.74 -0.16 17.95
C SER A 170 -13.15 1.30 18.06
N ALA A 171 -14.33 1.61 17.52
CA ALA A 171 -14.87 2.96 17.53
C ALA A 171 -15.11 3.43 18.96
N ARG A 172 -14.59 4.61 19.31
CA ARG A 172 -14.91 5.27 20.58
C ARG A 172 -16.27 5.95 20.47
N GLN A 173 -16.91 6.24 21.61
CA GLN A 173 -18.15 6.99 21.63
C GLN A 173 -18.00 8.31 20.88
N GLY A 174 -18.94 8.60 19.97
CA GLY A 174 -18.92 9.81 19.13
C GLY A 174 -17.96 9.77 17.93
N VAL A 175 -17.28 8.64 17.70
CA VAL A 175 -16.45 8.40 16.52
C VAL A 175 -17.04 7.24 15.74
N GLU A 176 -17.12 7.37 14.42
CA GLU A 176 -17.67 6.33 13.55
C GLU A 176 -16.75 5.12 13.46
N TYR A 177 -17.37 3.95 13.25
CA TYR A 177 -16.67 2.73 12.88
C TYR A 177 -16.03 2.86 11.48
N ILE A 178 -15.08 1.98 11.19
CA ILE A 178 -14.47 1.90 9.87
C ILE A 178 -15.34 0.98 9.02
N ASP A 179 -15.96 1.54 7.98
CA ASP A 179 -16.62 0.76 6.93
C ASP A 179 -15.62 0.36 5.85
N THR A 180 -14.88 1.34 5.29
CA THR A 180 -13.90 1.11 4.24
C THR A 180 -12.72 2.07 4.38
N VAL A 181 -11.49 1.55 4.32
CA VAL A 181 -10.27 2.37 4.28
C VAL A 181 -9.89 2.72 2.84
N TYR A 182 -9.87 4.02 2.50
CA TYR A 182 -9.60 4.48 1.13
C TYR A 182 -8.15 4.88 0.87
N ALA A 183 -7.44 5.35 1.89
CA ALA A 183 -6.05 5.74 1.80
C ALA A 183 -5.30 5.31 3.06
N PHE A 184 -4.05 4.88 2.88
CA PHE A 184 -3.26 4.30 3.96
C PHE A 184 -1.78 4.67 3.84
N ASN A 185 -1.14 4.91 4.97
CA ASN A 185 0.29 5.13 5.08
C ASN A 185 0.80 4.47 6.35
N VAL A 186 1.94 3.78 6.25
CA VAL A 186 2.61 3.19 7.40
C VAL A 186 4.06 3.63 7.42
N ALA A 187 4.49 4.19 8.55
CA ALA A 187 5.89 4.51 8.83
C ALA A 187 6.24 4.18 10.27
N ASP A 188 7.35 3.46 10.44
CA ASP A 188 7.97 3.06 11.70
C ASP A 188 7.06 2.31 12.67
N ASP A 189 6.19 2.97 13.42
CA ASP A 189 5.19 2.40 14.35
C ASP A 189 3.83 3.11 14.29
N VAL A 190 3.61 3.93 13.25
CA VAL A 190 2.37 4.69 13.09
C VAL A 190 1.72 4.34 11.76
N ALA A 191 0.45 3.97 11.84
CA ALA A 191 -0.43 3.81 10.70
C ALA A 191 -1.38 5.01 10.61
N TRP A 192 -1.53 5.54 9.41
CA TRP A 192 -2.46 6.61 9.09
C TRP A 192 -3.47 6.11 8.09
N ALA A 193 -4.75 6.38 8.33
CA ALA A 193 -5.84 5.95 7.46
C ALA A 193 -6.83 7.08 7.22
N MET A 194 -7.43 7.09 6.05
CA MET A 194 -8.69 7.76 5.81
C MET A 194 -9.75 6.70 5.58
N TYR A 195 -10.90 6.82 6.23
CA TYR A 195 -11.96 5.83 6.15
C TYR A 195 -13.38 6.41 6.01
N TYR A 196 -14.30 5.68 5.40
CA TYR A 196 -15.74 5.99 5.35
C TYR A 196 -16.42 5.45 6.63
N PRO A 197 -17.44 6.10 7.24
CA PRO A 197 -18.43 7.01 6.62
C PRO A 197 -18.08 8.50 6.52
N THR A 198 -17.28 9.03 7.43
CA THR A 198 -17.11 10.48 7.60
C THR A 198 -15.82 11.04 7.00
N PHE A 199 -14.99 10.20 6.37
CA PHE A 199 -13.70 10.57 5.77
C PHE A 199 -12.71 11.27 6.73
N PRO A 200 -12.62 10.92 8.03
CA PRO A 200 -11.68 11.56 8.93
C PRO A 200 -10.25 11.07 8.65
N LEU A 201 -9.27 11.77 9.22
CA LEU A 201 -7.90 11.28 9.28
C LEU A 201 -7.67 10.55 10.61
N LEU A 202 -7.39 9.26 10.51
CA LEU A 202 -7.03 8.39 11.63
C LEU A 202 -5.51 8.30 11.75
N GLU A 203 -5.00 8.50 12.96
CA GLU A 203 -3.64 8.15 13.37
C GLU A 203 -3.72 7.02 14.40
N VAL A 204 -2.97 5.94 14.17
CA VAL A 204 -2.87 4.81 15.09
C VAL A 204 -1.41 4.51 15.38
N GLN A 205 -1.04 4.56 16.64
CA GLN A 205 0.29 4.16 17.10
C GLN A 205 0.30 2.67 17.44
N ALA A 206 1.45 2.01 17.34
CA ALA A 206 1.56 0.57 17.59
C ALA A 206 1.15 0.16 19.01
N ASN A 207 1.19 1.06 19.98
CA ASN A 207 0.67 0.82 21.34
C ASN A 207 -0.87 0.86 21.44
N GLY A 208 -1.57 1.09 20.32
CA GLY A 208 -3.03 1.17 20.25
C GLY A 208 -3.61 2.56 20.54
N ARG A 209 -2.78 3.58 20.76
CA ARG A 209 -3.25 4.96 20.90
C ARG A 209 -3.76 5.47 19.55
N VAL A 210 -4.97 6.02 19.59
CA VAL A 210 -5.70 6.50 18.42
C VAL A 210 -5.99 7.99 18.56
N HIS A 211 -5.78 8.73 17.47
CA HIS A 211 -6.27 10.11 17.29
C HIS A 211 -7.05 10.20 15.99
N VAL A 212 -8.22 10.85 16.04
CA VAL A 212 -9.09 11.04 14.87
C VAL A 212 -9.29 12.52 14.68
N ARG A 213 -9.02 13.00 13.47
CA ARG A 213 -9.07 14.42 13.13
C ARG A 213 -10.08 14.67 12.03
N LYS A 214 -10.76 15.81 12.12
CA LYS A 214 -11.59 16.30 11.02
C LYS A 214 -10.70 16.56 9.82
N ASN A 215 -11.18 16.15 8.65
CA ASN A 215 -10.43 16.24 7.40
C ASN A 215 -11.32 16.86 6.31
N PRO A 216 -10.95 18.03 5.76
CA PRO A 216 -11.74 18.71 4.73
C PRO A 216 -11.60 18.07 3.35
N VAL A 217 -10.59 17.21 3.14
CA VAL A 217 -10.34 16.56 1.85
C VAL A 217 -10.97 15.17 1.87
N GLY A 218 -12.25 15.06 1.52
CA GLY A 218 -12.89 13.75 1.41
C GLY A 218 -12.34 12.91 0.26
N ARG A 219 -12.30 11.58 0.38
CA ARG A 219 -12.04 10.62 -0.72
C ARG A 219 -10.69 10.76 -1.46
N PHE A 220 -9.65 11.27 -0.81
CA PHE A 220 -8.29 11.13 -1.35
C PHE A 220 -7.88 9.64 -1.39
N ARG A 221 -7.00 9.29 -2.32
CA ARG A 221 -6.61 7.89 -2.62
C ARG A 221 -5.21 7.55 -2.12
N GLY A 222 -4.37 8.54 -1.87
CA GLY A 222 -3.02 8.34 -1.37
C GLY A 222 -2.60 9.45 -0.43
N MET A 223 -1.69 9.14 0.51
CA MET A 223 -1.11 10.14 1.38
C MET A 223 0.36 9.87 1.72
N ALA A 224 1.11 10.95 1.88
CA ALA A 224 2.46 10.96 2.44
C ALA A 224 2.52 11.93 3.62
N ILE A 225 3.26 11.59 4.67
CA ILE A 225 3.21 12.23 5.98
C ILE A 225 4.64 12.47 6.50
N GLN A 226 4.93 13.69 6.91
CA GLN A 226 6.19 14.06 7.56
C GLN A 226 5.90 15.04 8.71
N GLY A 227 5.99 14.57 9.95
CA GLY A 227 5.66 15.38 11.12
C GLY A 227 4.19 15.81 11.07
N ASP A 228 3.96 17.12 11.15
CA ASP A 228 2.65 17.77 11.07
C ASP A 228 2.18 18.02 9.63
N ARG A 229 2.95 17.62 8.61
CA ARG A 229 2.61 17.86 7.19
C ARG A 229 2.12 16.60 6.52
N ILE A 230 1.02 16.73 5.78
CA ILE A 230 0.45 15.66 4.96
C ILE A 230 0.30 16.14 3.52
N LEU A 231 0.72 15.31 2.59
CA LEU A 231 0.41 15.46 1.17
C LEU A 231 -0.64 14.43 0.79
N MET A 232 -1.84 14.88 0.43
CA MET A 232 -2.96 14.03 0.00
C MET A 232 -3.10 14.08 -1.52
N LEU A 233 -3.30 12.93 -2.15
CA LEU A 233 -3.54 12.80 -3.60
C LEU A 233 -4.98 12.34 -3.86
N GLY A 234 -5.72 13.09 -4.68
CA GLY A 234 -7.12 12.84 -5.01
C GLY A 234 -8.05 13.84 -4.32
N GLY A 235 -9.24 13.41 -3.92
CA GLY A 235 -10.19 14.23 -3.17
C GLY A 235 -10.92 15.33 -3.96
N GLY A 236 -10.68 15.41 -5.26
CA GLY A 236 -11.48 16.21 -6.19
C GLY A 236 -12.73 15.47 -6.70
N PRO A 237 -13.50 16.11 -7.60
CA PRO A 237 -14.55 15.45 -8.38
C PRO A 237 -14.05 14.15 -9.05
N ARG A 238 -14.94 13.21 -9.36
CA ARG A 238 -14.58 11.84 -9.82
C ARG A 238 -13.61 11.81 -11.02
N ASP A 239 -13.62 12.85 -11.85
CA ASP A 239 -12.81 13.07 -13.05
C ASP A 239 -11.45 13.76 -12.79
N ARG A 240 -11.20 14.28 -11.58
CA ARG A 240 -9.97 15.00 -11.19
C ARG A 240 -9.23 14.30 -10.05
N GLN A 241 -8.56 13.19 -10.38
CA GLN A 241 -7.81 12.37 -9.41
C GLN A 241 -6.35 12.80 -9.20
N ASP A 242 -5.90 13.80 -9.95
CA ASP A 242 -4.54 14.32 -10.00
C ASP A 242 -4.27 15.46 -9.01
N ARG A 243 -5.26 15.88 -8.23
CA ARG A 243 -5.12 16.97 -7.26
C ARG A 243 -4.26 16.54 -6.07
N LEU A 244 -3.35 17.43 -5.69
CA LEU A 244 -2.56 17.35 -4.48
C LEU A 244 -3.03 18.42 -3.51
N HIS A 245 -3.22 18.03 -2.26
CA HIS A 245 -3.50 18.92 -1.14
C HIS A 245 -2.34 18.79 -0.17
N LEU A 246 -1.58 19.86 0.03
CA LEU A 246 -0.64 19.96 1.15
C LEU A 246 -1.42 20.49 2.34
N CYS A 247 -1.38 19.73 3.42
CA CYS A 247 -2.13 20.00 4.63
C CYS A 247 -1.19 20.07 5.84
N PHE A 248 -1.59 20.84 6.85
CA PHE A 248 -1.06 20.77 8.19
C PHE A 248 -2.04 20.03 9.11
N VAL A 249 -1.48 19.33 10.08
CA VAL A 249 -2.21 18.53 11.07
C VAL A 249 -2.01 19.17 12.42
N THR A 250 -3.11 19.55 13.06
CA THR A 250 -3.16 19.96 14.47
C THR A 250 -3.70 18.82 15.32
N ASP A 251 -3.96 19.03 16.61
CA ASP A 251 -4.53 17.97 17.45
C ASP A 251 -5.95 17.56 17.01
N ASP A 252 -6.77 18.52 16.56
CA ASP A 252 -8.20 18.30 16.29
C ASP A 252 -8.55 18.20 14.80
N GLU A 253 -7.77 18.85 13.92
CA GLU A 253 -8.12 18.98 12.52
C GLU A 253 -6.94 19.00 11.55
N VAL A 254 -7.28 18.76 10.28
CA VAL A 254 -6.40 18.92 9.13
C VAL A 254 -6.79 20.19 8.38
N THR A 255 -5.83 21.05 8.08
CA THR A 255 -6.07 22.29 7.32
C THR A 255 -5.31 22.24 5.99
N VAL A 256 -5.99 22.51 4.88
CA VAL A 256 -5.34 22.63 3.55
C VAL A 256 -4.61 23.97 3.48
N VAL A 257 -3.33 23.95 3.12
CA VAL A 257 -2.51 25.16 3.00
C VAL A 257 -1.99 25.42 1.60
N ALA A 258 -1.95 24.42 0.73
CA ALA A 258 -1.63 24.59 -0.68
C ALA A 258 -2.21 23.48 -1.54
N GLU A 259 -2.45 23.79 -2.82
CA GLU A 259 -2.90 22.83 -3.81
C GLU A 259 -1.98 22.81 -5.04
N ALA A 260 -1.82 21.62 -5.63
CA ALA A 260 -1.02 21.40 -6.83
C ALA A 260 -1.62 20.29 -7.70
N GLU A 261 -1.25 20.22 -8.97
CA GLU A 261 -1.61 19.14 -9.89
C GLU A 261 -0.42 18.19 -10.04
N LEU A 262 -0.64 16.90 -9.84
CA LEU A 262 0.37 15.86 -10.07
C LEU A 262 0.42 15.49 -11.56
N THR A 263 1.60 15.52 -12.15
CA THR A 263 1.83 15.12 -13.54
C THR A 263 2.79 13.95 -13.63
N MET A 264 2.77 13.27 -14.78
CA MET A 264 3.86 12.40 -15.18
C MET A 264 5.18 13.19 -15.34
N PRO A 265 6.35 12.53 -15.33
CA PRO A 265 7.64 13.23 -15.47
C PRO A 265 7.76 14.07 -16.76
N ASN A 266 7.10 13.63 -17.83
CA ASN A 266 7.05 14.35 -19.11
C ASN A 266 5.98 15.47 -19.17
N GLY A 267 5.38 15.82 -18.03
CA GLY A 267 4.34 16.85 -17.93
C GLY A 267 2.94 16.40 -18.34
N ALA A 268 2.76 15.15 -18.81
CA ALA A 268 1.44 14.65 -19.16
C ALA A 268 0.52 14.52 -17.93
N PRO A 269 -0.80 14.74 -18.08
CA PRO A 269 -1.76 14.60 -16.98
C PRO A 269 -1.79 13.18 -16.41
N LEU A 270 -1.94 13.07 -15.09
CA LEU A 270 -2.20 11.80 -14.42
C LEU A 270 -3.70 11.45 -14.53
N LYS A 271 -4.07 10.49 -15.39
CA LYS A 271 -5.49 10.17 -15.65
C LYS A 271 -6.06 9.07 -14.76
N ARG A 272 -5.34 7.96 -14.64
CA ARG A 272 -5.72 6.78 -13.84
C ARG A 272 -4.46 6.20 -13.23
N TYR A 273 -4.56 5.76 -11.98
CA TYR A 273 -3.47 5.11 -11.28
C TYR A 273 -4.02 3.98 -10.41
N ALA A 274 -3.22 2.92 -10.26
CA ALA A 274 -3.46 1.92 -9.23
C ALA A 274 -3.29 2.55 -7.84
N ARG A 275 -3.82 1.90 -6.81
CA ARG A 275 -3.80 2.43 -5.45
C ARG A 275 -2.38 2.85 -5.03
N PRO A 276 -2.16 4.10 -4.58
CA PRO A 276 -0.86 4.55 -4.12
C PRO A 276 -0.40 3.83 -2.86
N VAL A 277 0.93 3.77 -2.66
CA VAL A 277 1.55 3.22 -1.44
C VAL A 277 2.20 4.37 -0.66
N GLY A 278 1.67 4.67 0.54
CA GLY A 278 2.23 5.70 1.42
C GLY A 278 3.27 5.13 2.40
N ARG A 279 4.51 5.63 2.38
CA ARG A 279 5.56 5.27 3.35
C ARG A 279 6.17 6.52 3.95
N GLY A 280 5.63 6.93 5.10
CA GLY A 280 6.03 8.18 5.74
C GLY A 280 5.93 9.32 4.73
N ARG A 281 7.01 10.07 4.54
CA ARG A 281 7.05 11.26 3.67
C ARG A 281 6.96 10.99 2.16
N PHE A 282 6.91 9.72 1.76
CA PHE A 282 6.88 9.34 0.35
C PHE A 282 5.54 8.72 -0.05
N LEU A 283 5.07 9.09 -1.23
CA LEU A 283 3.94 8.48 -1.90
C LEU A 283 4.43 7.82 -3.19
N TYR A 284 4.23 6.51 -3.31
CA TYR A 284 4.63 5.73 -4.46
C TYR A 284 3.44 5.39 -5.34
N LEU A 285 3.63 5.53 -6.65
CA LEU A 285 2.63 5.24 -7.65
C LEU A 285 3.19 4.28 -8.68
N HIS A 286 2.35 3.35 -9.12
CA HIS A 286 2.63 2.57 -10.31
C HIS A 286 2.72 3.45 -11.56
N GLY A 287 3.62 3.08 -12.46
CA GLY A 287 3.58 3.55 -13.84
C GLY A 287 2.44 2.90 -14.63
N LYS A 288 2.48 3.07 -15.95
CA LYS A 288 1.54 2.37 -16.86
C LYS A 288 1.69 0.84 -16.81
N SER A 289 2.85 0.37 -16.36
CA SER A 289 3.18 -1.03 -16.14
C SER A 289 3.54 -1.27 -14.67
N THR A 290 3.23 -2.46 -14.15
CA THR A 290 3.62 -2.93 -12.81
C THR A 290 5.14 -3.03 -12.62
N ARG A 291 5.90 -2.99 -13.73
CA ARG A 291 7.37 -2.95 -13.75
C ARG A 291 7.96 -1.61 -13.32
N GLN A 292 7.16 -0.55 -13.28
CA GLN A 292 7.65 0.81 -13.04
C GLN A 292 7.00 1.42 -11.80
N TRP A 293 7.82 2.05 -10.97
CA TRP A 293 7.40 2.81 -9.80
C TRP A 293 7.88 4.25 -9.90
N TYR A 294 6.99 5.17 -9.55
CA TYR A 294 7.25 6.59 -9.39
C TYR A 294 7.11 6.98 -7.92
N VAL A 295 7.73 8.09 -7.54
CA VAL A 295 7.68 8.64 -6.18
C VAL A 295 7.39 10.14 -6.19
N LEU A 296 6.62 10.54 -5.18
CA LEU A 296 6.40 11.92 -4.78
C LEU A 296 6.83 12.08 -3.31
N ASP A 297 7.48 13.20 -3.00
CA ASP A 297 7.88 13.56 -1.63
C ASP A 297 7.02 14.74 -1.16
N THR A 298 6.55 14.69 0.09
CA THR A 298 5.86 15.79 0.79
C THR A 298 6.51 17.17 0.59
N GLN A 299 7.84 17.24 0.44
CA GLN A 299 8.57 18.51 0.36
C GLN A 299 8.43 19.24 -0.98
N VAL A 300 7.92 18.59 -2.03
CA VAL A 300 7.93 19.17 -3.40
C VAL A 300 6.87 20.27 -3.58
N VAL A 301 5.75 20.18 -2.87
CA VAL A 301 4.67 21.18 -2.98
C VAL A 301 5.03 22.47 -2.24
N GLY A 302 5.78 22.38 -1.13
CA GLY A 302 6.13 23.51 -0.25
C GLY A 302 7.43 24.28 -0.53
N ARG A 303 8.20 23.96 -1.57
CA ARG A 303 9.32 24.83 -1.98
C ARG A 303 8.77 26.09 -2.67
N PRO A 304 8.98 27.31 -2.11
CA PRO A 304 8.90 28.51 -2.94
C PRO A 304 9.94 28.35 -4.05
N GLY A 305 9.56 28.69 -5.28
CA GLY A 305 10.52 28.70 -6.38
C GLY A 305 11.70 29.59 -5.97
N ARG A 306 12.93 29.08 -6.07
CA ARG A 306 14.07 29.99 -6.16
C ARG A 306 13.93 30.70 -7.52
N PRO A 307 13.99 32.04 -7.55
CA PRO A 307 14.11 32.77 -8.81
C PRO A 307 15.38 32.32 -9.56
#